data_AF-A0A7C5KKW4-F1
#
_entry.id   AF-A0A7C5KKW4-F1
#
_cell.length_a   1.000
_cell.length_b   1.000
_cell.length_c   1.000
_cell.angle_alpha   90.00
_cell.angle_beta   90.00
_cell.angle_gamma   90.00
#
_symmetry.space_group_name_H-M   'P 1'
#
loop_
_entity.id
_entity.type
_entity.pdbx_description
1 polymer ?
#
loop_
_entity_poly.entity_id
_entity_poly.type
_entity_poly.pdbx_seq_one_letter_code
_entity_poly.pdbx_strand_id
1 'polypeptide(L)'
;MTGSMEYEGTKKLAKSTAAYLGSLGFAIVWLLAISVGASWSTALLRGGMAFVLIYVLGRILLLPLIGTILHALTEAEKRRREAEE
;
A
#
# COMPACT_ATOMS: atom_id res chain seq x y z
N MET A 1 -23.13 14.91 -7.14
CA MET A 1 -22.62 13.71 -7.85
C MET A 1 -21.08 13.64 -7.94
N THR A 2 -20.34 14.60 -7.36
CA THR A 2 -18.87 14.64 -7.38
C THR A 2 -18.19 13.81 -6.29
N GLY A 3 -18.83 13.63 -5.12
CA GLY A 3 -18.24 12.87 -4.00
C GLY A 3 -18.11 11.35 -4.22
N SER A 4 -18.86 10.75 -5.16
CA SER A 4 -18.75 9.31 -5.45
C SER A 4 -17.55 8.97 -6.34
N MET A 5 -17.12 9.89 -7.22
CA MET A 5 -15.96 9.65 -8.11
C MET A 5 -14.63 9.77 -7.37
N GLU A 6 -14.48 10.72 -6.45
CA GLU A 6 -13.28 10.83 -5.60
C GLU A 6 -13.08 9.58 -4.75
N TYR A 7 -14.17 9.08 -4.14
CA TYR A 7 -14.11 7.88 -3.29
C TYR A 7 -13.74 6.60 -4.06
N GLU A 8 -14.17 6.50 -5.32
CA GLU A 8 -13.79 5.40 -6.21
C GLU A 8 -12.32 5.50 -6.66
N GLY A 9 -11.84 6.72 -6.94
CA GLY A 9 -10.45 7.00 -7.27
C GLY A 9 -9.49 6.58 -6.16
N THR A 10 -9.78 6.99 -4.91
CA THR A 10 -8.98 6.64 -3.74
C THR A 10 -8.97 5.13 -3.47
N LYS A 11 -10.12 4.45 -3.64
CA LYS A 11 -10.20 2.98 -3.51
C LYS A 11 -9.39 2.25 -4.58
N LYS A 12 -9.42 2.71 -5.83
CA LYS A 12 -8.60 2.15 -6.91
C LYS A 12 -7.11 2.37 -6.65
N LEU A 13 -6.73 3.56 -6.18
CA LEU A 13 -5.34 3.86 -5.81
C LEU A 13 -4.84 2.95 -4.69
N ALA A 14 -5.59 2.87 -3.58
CA ALA A 14 -5.27 2.00 -2.46
C ALA A 14 -5.16 0.52 -2.86
N LYS A 15 -6.06 0.05 -3.74
CA LYS A 15 -5.99 -1.32 -4.29
C LYS A 15 -4.75 -1.55 -5.13
N SER A 16 -4.38 -0.59 -5.98
CA SER A 16 -3.18 -0.65 -6.82
C SER A 16 -1.91 -0.63 -5.97
N THR A 17 -1.82 0.27 -5.01
CA THR A 17 -0.69 0.37 -4.07
C THR A 17 -0.56 -0.89 -3.21
N ALA A 18 -1.66 -1.45 -2.71
CA ALA A 18 -1.63 -2.73 -1.99
C ALA A 18 -1.10 -3.88 -2.87
N ALA A 19 -1.51 -3.93 -4.14
CA ALA A 19 -1.01 -4.94 -5.09
C ALA A 19 0.48 -4.77 -5.37
N TYR A 20 0.95 -3.53 -5.54
CA TYR A 20 2.36 -3.23 -5.74
C TYR A 20 3.21 -3.63 -4.52
N LEU A 21 2.82 -3.21 -3.32
CA LEU A 21 3.50 -3.61 -2.09
C LEU A 21 3.49 -5.14 -1.89
N GLY A 22 2.37 -5.79 -2.21
CA GLY A 22 2.27 -7.25 -2.22
C GLY A 22 3.31 -7.89 -3.15
N SER A 23 3.44 -7.40 -4.38
CA SER A 23 4.41 -7.93 -5.36
C SER A 23 5.86 -7.77 -4.94
N LEU A 24 6.20 -6.64 -4.28
CA LEU A 24 7.51 -6.44 -3.68
C LEU A 24 7.77 -7.42 -2.53
N GLY A 25 6.80 -7.58 -1.63
CA GLY A 25 6.88 -8.54 -0.54
C GLY A 25 7.06 -9.97 -1.01
N PHE A 26 6.33 -10.37 -2.06
CA PHE A 26 6.53 -11.64 -2.74
C PHE A 26 7.97 -11.80 -3.21
N ALA A 27 8.47 -10.85 -4.00
CA ALA A 27 9.79 -10.93 -4.61
C ALA A 27 10.91 -11.03 -3.57
N ILE A 28 10.84 -10.22 -2.51
CA ILE A 28 11.83 -10.23 -1.42
C ILE A 28 11.83 -11.59 -0.71
N VAL A 29 10.67 -12.06 -0.28
CA VAL A 29 10.56 -13.33 0.47
C VAL A 29 10.93 -14.52 -0.41
N TRP A 30 10.53 -14.49 -1.68
CA TRP A 30 10.85 -15.52 -2.65
C TRP A 30 12.37 -15.59 -2.91
N LEU A 31 13.02 -14.45 -3.19
CA LEU A 31 14.46 -14.38 -3.39
C LEU A 31 15.23 -14.85 -2.15
N LEU A 32 14.85 -14.39 -0.96
CA LEU A 32 15.47 -14.81 0.30
C LEU A 32 15.32 -16.31 0.54
N ALA A 33 14.13 -16.88 0.27
CA ALA A 33 13.89 -18.31 0.41
C ALA A 33 14.78 -19.12 -0.53
N ILE A 34 14.94 -18.69 -1.78
CA ILE A 34 15.88 -19.32 -2.72
C ILE A 34 17.33 -19.16 -2.25
N SER A 35 17.73 -17.98 -1.77
CA SER A 35 19.09 -17.71 -1.29
C SER A 35 19.51 -18.59 -0.11
N VAL A 36 18.57 -18.96 0.77
CA VAL A 36 18.84 -19.89 1.89
C VAL A 36 18.70 -21.37 1.49
N GLY A 37 18.55 -21.68 0.21
CA GLY A 37 18.51 -23.04 -0.32
C GLY A 37 17.15 -23.74 -0.20
N ALA A 38 16.05 -23.00 -0.01
CA ALA A 38 14.72 -23.60 -0.01
C ALA A 38 14.36 -24.14 -1.41
N SER A 39 13.54 -25.20 -1.44
CA SER A 39 13.00 -25.69 -2.72
C SER A 39 12.12 -24.63 -3.39
N TRP A 40 12.04 -24.67 -4.72
CA TRP A 40 11.20 -23.75 -5.50
C TRP A 40 9.75 -23.74 -5.00
N SER A 41 9.18 -24.91 -4.70
CA SER A 41 7.82 -25.04 -4.14
C SER A 41 7.67 -24.32 -2.79
N THR A 42 8.65 -24.44 -1.90
CA THR A 42 8.64 -23.77 -0.60
C THR A 42 8.80 -22.27 -0.73
N ALA A 43 9.69 -21.82 -1.63
CA ALA A 43 9.88 -20.40 -1.92
C ALA A 43 8.61 -19.76 -2.49
N LEU A 44 7.90 -20.44 -3.40
CA LEU A 44 6.61 -20.00 -3.93
C LEU A 44 5.54 -19.87 -2.85
N LEU A 45 5.42 -20.89 -1.99
CA LEU A 45 4.44 -20.86 -0.90
C LEU A 45 4.70 -19.70 0.05
N ARG A 46 5.95 -19.49 0.46
CA ARG A 46 6.33 -18.40 1.38
C ARG A 46 6.14 -17.03 0.74
N GLY A 47 6.60 -16.85 -0.51
CA GLY A 47 6.39 -15.61 -1.26
C GLY A 47 4.91 -15.32 -1.47
N GLY A 48 4.12 -16.33 -1.87
CA GLY A 48 2.68 -16.21 -2.08
C GLY A 48 1.93 -15.86 -0.79
N MET A 49 2.31 -16.47 0.34
CA MET A 49 1.73 -16.13 1.64
C MET A 49 2.07 -14.68 2.05
N ALA A 50 3.30 -14.24 1.80
CA ALA A 50 3.71 -12.85 2.03
C ALA A 50 2.91 -11.87 1.15
N PHE A 51 2.69 -12.19 -0.12
CA PHE A 51 1.84 -11.39 -1.02
C PHE A 51 0.44 -11.22 -0.43
N VAL A 52 -0.22 -12.32 -0.05
CA VAL A 52 -1.60 -12.28 0.46
C VAL A 52 -1.68 -11.47 1.74
N LEU A 53 -0.76 -11.67 2.68
CA LEU A 53 -0.73 -10.92 3.94
C LEU A 53 -0.56 -9.42 3.70
N ILE A 54 0.43 -9.02 2.89
CA ILE A 54 0.70 -7.61 2.60
C ILE A 54 -0.45 -7.00 1.79
N TYR A 55 -1.05 -7.74 0.87
CA TYR A 55 -2.20 -7.26 0.10
C TYR A 55 -3.42 -7.00 0.98
N VAL A 56 -3.75 -7.92 1.89
CA VAL A 56 -4.89 -7.79 2.80
C VAL A 56 -4.64 -6.68 3.82
N LEU A 57 -3.47 -6.68 4.47
CA LEU A 57 -3.08 -5.62 5.42
C LEU A 57 -3.01 -4.26 4.72
N GLY A 58 -2.43 -4.20 3.53
CA GLY A 58 -2.37 -2.99 2.70
C GLY A 58 -3.75 -2.44 2.40
N ARG A 59 -4.72 -3.28 2.02
CA ARG A 59 -6.10 -2.81 1.82
C ARG A 59 -6.74 -2.21 3.06
N ILE A 60 -6.47 -2.78 4.24
CA ILE A 60 -7.06 -2.31 5.50
C ILE A 60 -6.38 -1.02 5.97
N LEU A 61 -5.05 -0.95 5.88
CA LEU A 61 -4.24 0.14 6.43
C LEU A 61 -4.06 1.33 5.47
N LEU A 62 -4.09 1.13 4.15
CA LEU A 62 -3.89 2.22 3.20
C LEU A 62 -5.04 3.24 3.22
N LEU A 63 -6.27 2.80 3.50
CA LEU A 63 -7.43 3.70 3.62
C LEU A 63 -7.25 4.75 4.72
N PRO A 64 -7.00 4.38 6.00
CA PRO A 64 -6.74 5.36 7.05
C PRO A 64 -5.45 6.13 6.78
N LEU A 65 -4.39 5.50 6.26
CA LEU A 65 -3.12 6.17 5.97
C LEU A 65 -3.27 7.30 4.95
N ILE A 66 -4.00 7.07 3.85
CA ILE A 66 -4.27 8.11 2.85
C ILE A 66 -5.08 9.25 3.48
N GLY A 67 -6.05 8.95 4.34
CA GLY A 67 -6.80 9.95 5.09
C GLY A 67 -5.90 10.84 5.96
N THR A 68 -4.97 10.23 6.71
CA THR A 68 -4.01 10.96 7.56
C THR A 68 -3.08 11.84 6.72
N ILE A 69 -2.58 11.34 5.59
CA ILE A 69 -1.69 12.09 4.69
C ILE A 69 -2.42 13.31 4.11
N LEU A 70 -3.64 13.11 3.60
CA LEU A 70 -4.43 14.21 3.04
C LEU A 70 -4.72 15.27 4.11
N HIS A 71 -5.09 14.85 5.32
CA HIS A 71 -5.32 15.78 6.43
C HIS A 71 -4.08 16.60 6.78
N ALA A 72 -2.92 15.94 6.88
CA ALA A 72 -1.64 16.61 7.15
C ALA A 72 -1.26 17.60 6.04
N LEU A 73 -1.49 17.25 4.77
CA LEU A 73 -1.25 18.14 3.63
C LEU A 73 -2.18 19.36 3.66
N THR A 74 -3.47 19.16 3.95
CA THR A 74 -4.42 20.26 4.07
C THR A 74 -4.05 21.20 5.22
N GLU A 75 -3.63 20.66 6.37
CA GLU A 75 -3.19 21.49 7.50
C GLU A 75 -1.89 22.24 7.19
N ALA A 76 -0.94 21.61 6.49
CA ALA A 76 0.29 22.25 6.04
C ALA A 76 0.02 23.37 5.01
N GLU A 77 -0.92 23.15 4.08
CA GLU A 77 -1.29 24.14 3.09
C GLU A 77 -2.03 25.33 3.73
N LYS A 78 -2.87 25.07 4.72
CA LYS A 78 -3.53 26.12 5.52
C LYS A 78 -2.52 27.00 6.24
N ARG A 79 -1.52 26.40 6.91
CA ARG A 79 -0.43 27.13 7.57
C ARG A 79 0.43 27.94 6.60
N ARG A 80 0.61 27.45 5.36
CA ARG A 80 1.30 28.23 4.31
C ARG A 80 0.51 29.48 3.91
N ARG A 81 -0.81 29.37 3.74
CA ARG A 81 -1.65 30.53 3.38
C ARG A 81 -1.69 31.57 4.50
N GLU A 82 -1.80 31.13 5.76
CA GLU A 82 -1.75 32.01 6.93
C GLU A 82 -0.38 32.68 7.14
N ALA A 83 0.69 32.20 6.48
CA ALA A 83 2.02 32.81 6.50
C ALA A 83 2.28 33.72 5.28
N GLU A 84 1.42 33.64 4.26
CA GLU A 84 1.47 34.51 3.07
C GLU A 84 0.49 35.70 3.16
N GLU A 85 -0.48 35.67 4.09
CA GLU A 85 -1.29 36.82 4.54
C GLU A 85 -0.63 37.60 5.69
#